data_AF-A0AAN9FZW4-F1
#
_entry.id   AF-A0AAN9FZW4-F1
#
_cell.length_a   1.000
_cell.length_b   1.000
_cell.length_c   1.000
_cell.angle_alpha   90.00
_cell.angle_beta   90.00
_cell.angle_gamma   90.00
#
_symmetry.space_group_name_H-M   'P 1'
#
loop_
_entity.id
_entity.type
_entity.pdbx_description
1 polymer ?
#
loop_
_entity_poly.entity_id
_entity_poly.type
_entity_poly.pdbx_seq_one_letter_code
_entity_poly.pdbx_strand_id
1 'polypeptide(L)'
;MLSTENSQTQMEGATPADTPKLIQPRDHKGKVVVWADLTVDDIDRLNESLNVDHNKQVLADIFHLDMWREDPKQAIVMDLYYYTIQFARDNNFNREKTSTFFSIMKKTHEVAIETPFGNLEQTFRYFKELMLRHAVSRAPHSIELFNVDEVRKLTEYAINTYFRHFKMYKYAFTPLVRLDLSINYFGVPIVSPEPTEAGDIDEEGSKDQETATEDQLRGETSGPVEGETENEEFGEEHPDTEESEARKELRAMIQTYLSEEIKKVKLTVEEQLKATEETLSKKLEAAEPIHKKSTRKDSAKKKK
;
A
#
# COMPACT_ATOMS: atom_id res chain seq x y z
N MET A 1 6.47 61.48 -45.72
CA MET A 1 6.04 60.18 -46.27
C MET A 1 6.99 59.11 -45.77
N LEU A 2 6.41 57.98 -45.32
CA LEU A 2 7.04 56.72 -44.90
C LEU A 2 7.92 56.75 -43.65
N SER A 3 7.34 56.31 -42.53
CA SER A 3 8.04 55.47 -41.56
C SER A 3 7.04 54.53 -40.88
N THR A 4 7.47 53.28 -40.86
CA THR A 4 6.73 52.03 -40.79
C THR A 4 6.18 51.74 -39.39
N GLU A 5 4.90 51.38 -39.30
CA GLU A 5 4.29 50.74 -38.13
C GLU A 5 4.91 49.35 -37.94
N ASN A 6 5.60 49.15 -36.82
CA ASN A 6 6.02 47.83 -36.38
C ASN A 6 5.12 47.42 -35.21
N SER A 7 4.01 46.76 -35.53
CA SER A 7 3.11 46.14 -34.58
C SER A 7 3.80 44.96 -33.91
N GLN A 8 4.34 45.20 -32.71
CA GLN A 8 4.63 44.14 -31.76
C GLN A 8 3.29 43.55 -31.28
N THR A 9 2.84 42.51 -31.96
CA THR A 9 1.82 41.60 -31.42
C THR A 9 2.41 40.94 -30.18
N GLN A 10 2.05 41.47 -29.01
CA GLN A 10 2.24 40.79 -27.74
C GLN A 10 1.47 39.47 -27.82
N MET A 11 2.20 38.35 -27.91
CA MET A 11 1.64 37.05 -27.58
C MET A 11 1.36 37.08 -26.09
N GLU A 12 0.09 37.36 -25.78
CA GLU A 12 -0.54 37.27 -24.49
C GLU A 12 -0.18 35.92 -23.88
N GLY A 13 0.72 35.95 -22.89
CA GLY A 13 1.15 34.77 -22.18
C GLY A 13 -0.07 34.14 -21.54
N ALA A 14 -0.46 32.97 -22.06
CA ALA A 14 -1.41 32.10 -21.39
C ALA A 14 -0.89 31.87 -19.98
N THR A 15 -1.50 32.56 -19.01
CA THR A 15 -1.34 32.25 -17.59
C THR A 15 -1.54 30.75 -17.43
N PRO A 16 -0.57 30.01 -16.86
CA PRO A 16 -0.76 28.59 -16.63
C PRO A 16 -1.98 28.45 -15.73
N ALA A 17 -3.02 27.85 -16.28
CA ALA A 17 -4.23 27.49 -15.53
C ALA A 17 -3.79 26.86 -14.21
N ASP A 18 -4.34 27.38 -13.11
CA ASP A 18 -3.99 27.03 -11.74
C ASP A 18 -4.06 25.50 -11.60
N THR A 19 -2.89 24.85 -11.64
CA THR A 19 -2.83 23.39 -11.54
C THR A 19 -3.33 23.01 -10.16
N PRO A 20 -4.32 22.11 -10.03
CA PRO A 20 -4.83 21.73 -8.72
C PRO A 20 -3.68 21.13 -7.92
N LYS A 21 -3.22 21.87 -6.90
CA LYS A 21 -2.12 21.46 -6.03
C LYS A 21 -2.60 20.34 -5.13
N LEU A 22 -2.38 19.10 -5.57
CA LEU A 22 -2.63 17.92 -4.75
C LEU A 22 -1.70 17.93 -3.54
N ILE A 23 -2.25 17.68 -2.35
CA ILE A 23 -1.48 17.60 -1.12
C ILE A 23 -0.62 16.34 -1.21
N GLN A 24 0.70 16.51 -1.17
CA GLN A 24 1.64 15.39 -1.16
C GLN A 24 1.73 14.77 0.25
N PRO A 25 2.05 13.47 0.36
CA PRO A 25 2.31 12.83 1.65
C PRO A 25 3.39 13.59 2.41
N ARG A 26 3.11 13.94 3.67
CA ARG A 26 4.03 14.64 4.56
C ARG A 26 4.32 13.83 5.81
N ASP A 27 5.48 14.11 6.38
CA ASP A 27 5.92 13.53 7.64
C ASP A 27 5.36 14.35 8.80
N HIS A 28 4.50 13.69 9.58
CA HIS A 28 3.89 14.25 10.77
C HIS A 28 4.74 13.90 11.98
N LYS A 29 4.93 14.87 12.87
CA LYS A 29 5.53 14.62 14.19
C LYS A 29 4.40 14.47 15.19
N GLY A 30 4.36 13.33 15.87
CA GLY A 30 3.39 13.13 16.95
C GLY A 30 3.52 14.19 18.04
N LYS A 31 2.43 14.44 18.76
CA LYS A 31 2.42 15.20 20.01
C LYS A 31 1.73 14.35 21.07
N VAL A 32 1.85 14.74 22.32
CA VAL A 32 1.06 14.11 23.40
C VAL A 32 -0.39 14.53 23.19
N VAL A 33 -1.32 13.56 23.19
CA VAL A 33 -2.74 13.75 22.83
C VAL A 33 -3.71 13.31 23.93
N VAL A 34 -3.29 13.36 25.19
CA VAL A 34 -4.17 13.07 26.32
C VAL A 34 -5.23 14.18 26.42
N TRP A 35 -6.52 13.81 26.46
CA TRP A 35 -7.66 14.74 26.50
C TRP A 35 -7.76 15.69 25.28
N ALA A 36 -7.16 15.33 24.15
CA ALA A 36 -7.16 16.19 22.96
C ALA A 36 -8.51 16.20 22.22
N ASP A 37 -9.13 15.03 22.07
CA ASP A 37 -10.35 14.88 21.27
C ASP A 37 -11.58 14.47 22.10
N LEU A 38 -11.41 13.75 23.21
CA LEU A 38 -12.48 13.45 24.18
C LEU A 38 -12.10 14.04 25.52
N THR A 39 -13.02 14.79 26.13
CA THR A 39 -12.87 15.29 27.50
C THR A 39 -13.25 14.24 28.54
N VAL A 40 -13.01 14.55 29.82
CA VAL A 40 -13.40 13.67 30.94
C VAL A 40 -14.91 13.47 30.98
N ASP A 41 -15.65 14.56 30.77
CA ASP A 41 -17.12 14.56 30.76
C ASP A 41 -17.66 13.69 29.61
N ASP A 42 -17.06 13.80 28.43
CA ASP A 42 -17.46 12.99 27.26
C ASP A 42 -17.28 11.49 27.52
N ILE A 43 -16.18 11.10 28.17
CA ILE A 43 -15.92 9.70 28.50
C ILE A 43 -16.87 9.21 29.59
N ASP A 44 -17.18 10.05 30.57
CA ASP A 44 -18.14 9.71 31.61
C ASP A 44 -19.55 9.54 31.00
N ARG A 45 -19.99 10.47 30.14
CA ARG A 45 -21.24 10.37 29.36
C ARG A 45 -21.31 9.10 28.51
N LEU A 46 -20.21 8.76 27.83
CA LEU A 46 -20.14 7.50 27.07
C LEU A 46 -20.29 6.30 28.01
N ASN A 47 -19.68 6.34 29.21
CA ASN A 47 -19.72 5.23 30.17
C ASN A 47 -21.03 5.12 30.96
N GLU A 48 -21.91 6.11 30.90
CA GLU A 48 -23.24 6.06 31.53
C GLU A 48 -24.12 4.94 30.99
N SER A 49 -23.92 4.55 29.72
CA SER A 49 -24.76 3.53 29.08
C SER A 49 -23.96 2.49 28.29
N LEU A 50 -24.46 1.26 28.34
CA LEU A 50 -24.00 0.14 27.51
C LEU A 50 -24.76 0.05 26.17
N ASN A 51 -25.70 0.95 25.91
CA ASN A 51 -26.50 0.90 24.69
C ASN A 51 -25.67 1.43 23.50
N VAL A 52 -25.66 0.65 22.42
CA VAL A 52 -24.96 0.98 21.17
C VAL A 52 -25.49 2.28 20.58
N ASP A 53 -26.82 2.43 20.50
CA ASP A 53 -27.45 3.60 19.88
C ASP A 53 -27.19 4.88 20.68
N HIS A 54 -27.21 4.79 22.01
CA HIS A 54 -26.90 5.92 22.88
C HIS A 54 -25.44 6.34 22.72
N ASN A 55 -24.51 5.39 22.71
CA ASN A 55 -23.09 5.70 22.53
C ASN A 55 -22.82 6.33 21.15
N LYS A 56 -23.49 5.86 20.08
CA LYS A 56 -23.41 6.48 18.76
C LYS A 56 -24.02 7.89 18.73
N GLN A 57 -25.11 8.13 19.45
CA GLN A 57 -25.70 9.48 19.60
C GLN A 57 -24.76 10.44 20.34
N VAL A 58 -24.19 10.01 21.46
CA VAL A 58 -23.23 10.83 22.21
C VAL A 58 -22.00 11.16 21.35
N LEU A 59 -21.48 10.21 20.58
CA LEU A 59 -20.40 10.47 19.62
C LEU A 59 -20.82 11.41 18.50
N ALA A 60 -22.06 11.33 18.03
CA ALA A 60 -22.59 12.23 17.02
C ALA A 60 -22.64 13.66 17.53
N ASP A 61 -23.10 13.86 18.77
CA ASP A 61 -23.15 15.17 19.42
C ASP A 61 -21.74 15.77 19.61
N ILE A 62 -20.77 14.96 20.04
CA ILE A 62 -19.39 15.40 20.31
C ILE A 62 -18.65 15.80 19.02
N PHE A 63 -18.78 14.98 17.98
CA PHE A 63 -18.02 15.16 16.73
C PHE A 63 -18.83 15.84 15.62
N HIS A 64 -20.05 16.29 15.92
CA HIS A 64 -20.98 16.89 14.96
C HIS A 64 -21.21 16.01 13.72
N LEU A 65 -21.43 14.72 13.95
CA LEU A 65 -21.69 13.72 12.91
C LEU A 65 -23.20 13.52 12.72
N ASP A 66 -23.97 14.59 12.53
CA ASP A 66 -25.43 14.56 12.59
C ASP A 66 -26.08 13.67 11.51
N MET A 67 -25.40 13.49 10.37
CA MET A 67 -25.90 12.74 9.21
C MET A 67 -25.29 11.35 9.05
N TRP A 68 -24.81 10.74 10.14
CA TRP A 68 -24.18 9.42 10.12
C TRP A 68 -25.06 8.28 9.58
N ARG A 69 -26.39 8.47 9.51
CA ARG A 69 -27.34 7.51 8.94
C ARG A 69 -27.54 7.66 7.43
N GLU A 70 -27.27 8.85 6.90
CA GLU A 70 -27.55 9.20 5.50
C GLU A 70 -26.25 9.24 4.68
N ASP A 71 -25.18 9.77 5.25
CA ASP A 71 -23.86 9.83 4.61
C ASP A 71 -23.02 8.59 4.97
N PRO A 72 -22.69 7.72 3.99
CA PRO A 72 -21.88 6.54 4.23
C PRO A 72 -20.48 6.88 4.76
N LYS A 73 -19.94 8.06 4.44
CA LYS A 73 -18.62 8.47 4.96
C LYS A 73 -18.68 8.71 6.47
N GLN A 74 -19.70 9.43 6.93
CA GLN A 74 -19.92 9.65 8.35
C GLN A 74 -20.24 8.34 9.08
N ALA A 75 -20.96 7.41 8.46
CA ALA A 75 -21.18 6.08 9.02
C ALA A 75 -19.87 5.32 9.27
N ILE A 76 -18.94 5.34 8.30
CA ILE A 76 -17.63 4.69 8.44
C ILE A 76 -16.80 5.32 9.57
N VAL A 77 -16.79 6.65 9.69
CA VAL A 77 -16.11 7.36 10.77
C VAL A 77 -16.74 7.03 12.13
N MET A 78 -18.06 7.02 12.21
CA MET A 78 -18.81 6.67 13.42
C MET A 78 -18.48 5.25 13.89
N ASP A 79 -18.44 4.28 12.98
CA ASP A 79 -18.08 2.91 13.31
C ASP A 79 -16.62 2.82 13.78
N LEU A 80 -15.69 3.51 13.12
CA LEU A 80 -14.29 3.59 13.57
C LEU A 80 -14.20 4.11 15.02
N TYR A 81 -14.93 5.17 15.33
CA TYR A 81 -14.94 5.80 16.66
C TYR A 81 -15.56 4.89 17.72
N TYR A 82 -16.72 4.31 17.41
CA TYR A 82 -17.44 3.41 18.29
C TYR A 82 -16.60 2.17 18.63
N TYR A 83 -16.06 1.47 17.62
CA TYR A 83 -15.28 0.26 17.85
C TYR A 83 -13.95 0.53 18.55
N THR A 84 -13.36 1.71 18.37
CA THR A 84 -12.15 2.13 19.10
C THR A 84 -12.43 2.25 20.60
N ILE A 85 -13.58 2.83 20.97
CA ILE A 85 -14.02 2.96 22.37
C ILE A 85 -14.43 1.60 22.93
N GLN A 86 -15.13 0.78 22.15
CA GLN A 86 -15.51 -0.57 22.56
C GLN A 86 -14.27 -1.40 22.88
N PHE A 87 -13.24 -1.38 22.02
CA PHE A 87 -11.99 -2.09 22.29
C PHE A 87 -11.29 -1.60 23.57
N ALA A 88 -11.33 -0.29 23.85
CA ALA A 88 -10.77 0.26 25.07
C ALA A 88 -11.52 -0.22 26.33
N ARG A 89 -12.85 -0.40 26.22
CA ARG A 89 -13.69 -0.96 27.29
C ARG A 89 -13.42 -2.44 27.51
N ASP A 90 -13.32 -3.22 26.44
CA ASP A 90 -13.05 -4.66 26.49
C ASP A 90 -11.69 -4.96 27.14
N ASN A 91 -10.74 -4.02 27.08
CA ASN A 91 -9.44 -4.11 27.75
C ASN A 91 -9.38 -3.40 29.12
N ASN A 92 -10.52 -2.94 29.65
CA ASN A 92 -10.63 -2.25 30.93
C ASN A 92 -9.67 -1.06 31.09
N PHE A 93 -9.47 -0.26 30.04
CA PHE A 93 -8.61 0.91 30.11
C PHE A 93 -9.19 2.03 30.98
N ASN A 94 -8.30 2.77 31.63
CA ASN A 94 -8.66 3.98 32.38
C ASN A 94 -9.16 5.08 31.42
N ARG A 95 -9.89 6.06 31.94
CA ARG A 95 -10.46 7.17 31.15
C ARG A 95 -9.40 7.91 30.33
N GLU A 96 -8.25 8.20 30.94
CA GLU A 96 -7.10 8.81 30.25
C GLU A 96 -6.58 7.97 29.09
N LYS A 97 -6.46 6.64 29.31
CA LYS A 97 -6.00 5.68 28.30
C LYS A 97 -6.98 5.60 27.13
N THR A 98 -8.27 5.57 27.42
CA THR A 98 -9.34 5.56 26.41
C THR A 98 -9.34 6.83 25.57
N SER A 99 -9.28 8.01 26.21
CA SER A 99 -9.17 9.31 25.51
C SER A 99 -7.96 9.35 24.58
N THR A 100 -6.82 8.91 25.11
CA THR A 100 -5.55 8.93 24.39
C THR A 100 -5.56 7.98 23.20
N PHE A 101 -6.02 6.74 23.39
CA PHE A 101 -6.08 5.75 22.31
C PHE A 101 -7.04 6.20 21.20
N PHE A 102 -8.20 6.74 21.56
CA PHE A 102 -9.13 7.32 20.61
C PHE A 102 -8.47 8.43 19.79
N SER A 103 -7.83 9.38 20.46
CA SER A 103 -7.18 10.53 19.82
C SER A 103 -6.08 10.05 18.85
N ILE A 104 -5.34 9.01 19.22
CA ILE A 104 -4.32 8.41 18.34
C ILE A 104 -4.95 7.80 17.09
N MET A 105 -6.05 7.07 17.22
CA MET A 105 -6.74 6.48 16.07
C MET A 105 -7.32 7.55 15.15
N LYS A 106 -7.96 8.58 15.72
CA LYS A 106 -8.49 9.73 14.97
C LYS A 106 -7.39 10.48 14.22
N LYS A 107 -6.29 10.83 14.89
CA LYS A 107 -5.15 11.51 14.25
C LYS A 107 -4.50 10.66 13.16
N THR A 108 -4.43 9.34 13.36
CA THR A 108 -3.94 8.40 12.34
C THR A 108 -4.86 8.40 11.12
N HIS A 109 -6.17 8.48 11.33
CA HIS A 109 -7.15 8.59 10.26
C HIS A 109 -7.05 9.91 9.50
N GLU A 110 -6.94 11.04 10.20
CA GLU A 110 -6.74 12.36 9.60
C GLU A 110 -5.50 12.39 8.68
N VAL A 111 -4.37 11.82 9.13
CA VAL A 111 -3.15 11.72 8.31
C VAL A 111 -3.35 10.78 7.12
N ALA A 112 -4.09 9.69 7.27
CA ALA A 112 -4.36 8.77 6.17
C ALA A 112 -5.13 9.45 5.02
N ILE A 113 -6.08 10.32 5.33
CA ILE A 113 -6.99 10.95 4.35
C ILE A 113 -6.49 12.28 3.78
N GLU A 114 -5.44 12.89 4.36
CA GLU A 114 -4.90 14.19 3.94
C GLU A 114 -4.49 14.25 2.46
N THR A 115 -4.07 13.11 1.91
CA THR A 115 -3.55 13.01 0.55
C THR A 115 -4.25 11.89 -0.21
N PRO A 116 -4.55 12.03 -1.51
CA PRO A 116 -5.03 10.93 -2.34
C PRO A 116 -3.93 9.90 -2.66
N PHE A 117 -2.65 10.26 -2.47
CA PHE A 117 -1.53 9.37 -2.73
C PHE A 117 -1.38 8.31 -1.65
N GLY A 118 -0.77 7.17 -1.99
CA GLY A 118 -0.45 6.11 -1.03
C GLY A 118 0.53 6.60 0.03
N ASN A 119 0.08 6.73 1.28
CA ASN A 119 0.87 7.21 2.42
C ASN A 119 0.87 6.24 3.60
N LEU A 120 0.76 4.93 3.31
CA LEU A 120 0.67 3.87 4.33
C LEU A 120 1.87 3.90 5.28
N GLU A 121 3.09 3.94 4.73
CA GLU A 121 4.33 3.92 5.53
C GLU A 121 4.44 5.16 6.42
N GLN A 122 4.14 6.34 5.87
CA GLN A 122 4.16 7.59 6.63
C GLN A 122 3.12 7.58 7.75
N THR A 123 1.91 7.08 7.47
CA THR A 123 0.82 6.98 8.46
C THR A 123 1.17 5.99 9.56
N PHE A 124 1.72 4.82 9.19
CA PHE A 124 2.14 3.81 10.15
C PHE A 124 3.29 4.28 11.03
N ARG A 125 4.27 4.99 10.43
CA ARG A 125 5.35 5.62 11.18
C ARG A 125 4.84 6.66 12.17
N TYR A 126 3.87 7.49 11.77
CA TYR A 126 3.23 8.46 12.65
C TYR A 126 2.48 7.78 13.81
N PHE A 127 1.70 6.73 13.52
CA PHE A 127 1.04 5.92 14.53
C PHE A 127 2.05 5.32 15.54
N LYS A 128 3.15 4.74 15.05
CA LYS A 128 4.22 4.19 15.88
C LYS A 128 4.86 5.27 16.77
N GLU A 129 5.09 6.46 16.22
CA GLU A 129 5.65 7.58 16.97
C GLU A 129 4.69 8.08 18.07
N LEU A 130 3.38 8.13 17.78
CA LEU A 130 2.35 8.43 18.76
C LEU A 130 2.29 7.37 19.87
N MET A 131 2.28 6.09 19.52
CA MET A 131 2.32 5.00 20.51
C MET A 131 3.55 5.10 21.41
N LEU A 132 4.74 5.31 20.83
CA LEU A 132 5.97 5.41 21.60
C LEU A 132 5.96 6.58 22.60
N ARG A 133 5.38 7.73 22.22
CA ARG A 133 5.24 8.90 23.11
C ARG A 133 4.31 8.68 24.30
N HIS A 134 3.39 7.72 24.22
CA HIS A 134 2.46 7.41 25.31
C HIS A 134 2.85 6.13 26.07
N ALA A 135 3.91 5.46 25.64
CA ALA A 135 4.45 4.24 26.24
C ALA A 135 5.75 4.46 27.04
N VAL A 136 6.54 5.48 26.70
CA VAL A 136 7.87 5.71 27.30
C VAL A 136 7.88 7.02 28.09
N SER A 137 8.32 6.99 29.35
CA SER A 137 8.51 8.20 30.16
C SER A 137 9.75 8.98 29.73
N ARG A 138 9.56 10.17 29.15
CA ARG A 138 10.62 11.14 28.86
C ARG A 138 10.02 12.54 28.88
N ALA A 139 9.94 13.13 30.07
CA ALA A 139 9.57 14.54 30.24
C ALA A 139 10.48 15.43 29.36
N PRO A 140 9.99 16.46 28.63
CA PRO A 140 8.64 17.04 28.52
C PRO A 140 7.80 16.54 27.31
N HIS A 141 8.23 15.49 26.60
CA HIS A 141 7.66 15.12 25.29
C HIS A 141 6.91 13.79 25.26
N SER A 142 6.98 12.99 26.32
CA SER A 142 6.29 11.70 26.40
C SER A 142 5.83 11.39 27.83
N ILE A 143 4.70 10.69 27.90
CA ILE A 143 4.01 10.29 29.14
C ILE A 143 3.95 8.76 29.15
N GLU A 144 4.22 8.14 30.29
CA GLU A 144 4.06 6.70 30.47
C GLU A 144 2.63 6.39 30.89
N LEU A 145 1.73 6.31 29.88
CA LEU A 145 0.32 6.03 30.10
C LEU A 145 0.01 4.54 29.88
N PHE A 146 0.66 3.92 28.90
CA PHE A 146 0.43 2.53 28.53
C PHE A 146 1.57 1.61 28.97
N ASN A 147 1.21 0.43 29.46
CA ASN A 147 2.17 -0.64 29.71
C ASN A 147 2.57 -1.35 28.40
N VAL A 148 3.71 -2.05 28.38
CA VAL A 148 4.24 -2.76 27.22
C VAL A 148 3.22 -3.76 26.64
N ASP A 149 2.50 -4.49 27.52
CA ASP A 149 1.46 -5.43 27.09
C ASP A 149 0.25 -4.72 26.47
N GLU A 150 -0.15 -3.57 27.01
CA GLU A 150 -1.25 -2.78 26.47
C GLU A 150 -0.86 -2.22 25.10
N VAL A 151 0.36 -1.71 24.95
CA VAL A 151 0.88 -1.19 23.66
C VAL A 151 0.89 -2.28 22.59
N ARG A 152 1.26 -3.51 22.95
CA ARG A 152 1.20 -4.66 22.03
C ARG A 152 -0.23 -4.91 21.57
N LYS A 153 -1.19 -4.97 22.50
CA LYS A 153 -2.62 -5.17 22.18
C LYS A 153 -3.18 -4.03 21.31
N LEU A 154 -2.86 -2.78 21.63
CA LEU A 154 -3.28 -1.60 20.85
C LEU A 154 -2.72 -1.65 19.42
N THR A 155 -1.45 -1.99 19.28
CA THR A 155 -0.77 -2.09 17.99
C THR A 155 -1.35 -3.22 17.15
N GLU A 156 -1.56 -4.39 17.75
CA GLU A 156 -2.17 -5.54 17.08
C GLU A 156 -3.61 -5.24 16.64
N TYR A 157 -4.41 -4.60 17.49
CA TYR A 157 -5.74 -4.13 17.12
C TYR A 157 -5.68 -3.16 15.94
N ALA A 158 -4.86 -2.11 16.02
CA ALA A 158 -4.74 -1.11 14.95
C ALA A 158 -4.30 -1.73 13.61
N ILE A 159 -3.38 -2.70 13.65
CA ILE A 159 -2.94 -3.42 12.46
C ILE A 159 -4.08 -4.25 11.87
N ASN A 160 -4.79 -5.01 12.72
CA ASN A 160 -5.81 -5.95 12.26
C ASN A 160 -7.11 -5.28 11.82
N THR A 161 -7.46 -4.13 12.39
CA THR A 161 -8.70 -3.42 12.05
C THR A 161 -8.42 -2.29 11.05
N TYR A 162 -7.58 -1.33 11.43
CA TYR A 162 -7.40 -0.11 10.65
C TYR A 162 -6.45 -0.31 9.46
N PHE A 163 -5.20 -0.72 9.70
CA PHE A 163 -4.19 -0.81 8.63
C PHE A 163 -4.45 -1.96 7.64
N ARG A 164 -5.06 -3.06 8.08
CA ARG A 164 -5.53 -4.15 7.20
C ARG A 164 -6.50 -3.61 6.14
N HIS A 165 -7.36 -2.67 6.52
CA HIS A 165 -8.37 -2.08 5.63
C HIS A 165 -7.98 -0.68 5.12
N PHE A 166 -6.68 -0.32 5.16
CA PHE A 166 -6.20 1.01 4.78
C PHE A 166 -6.65 1.46 3.38
N LYS A 167 -6.62 0.55 2.40
CA LYS A 167 -7.07 0.84 1.02
C LYS A 167 -8.55 1.22 0.96
N MET A 168 -9.40 0.62 1.79
CA MET A 168 -10.84 0.92 1.86
C MET A 168 -11.04 2.36 2.36
N TYR A 169 -10.36 2.74 3.45
CA TYR A 169 -10.42 4.11 3.96
C TYR A 169 -9.92 5.11 2.91
N LYS A 170 -8.82 4.83 2.21
CA LYS A 170 -8.33 5.71 1.15
C LYS A 170 -9.37 5.87 0.04
N TYR A 171 -9.97 4.78 -0.41
CA TYR A 171 -11.00 4.83 -1.44
C TYR A 171 -12.23 5.65 -1.03
N ALA A 172 -12.71 5.50 0.21
CA ALA A 172 -13.91 6.20 0.68
C ALA A 172 -13.68 7.71 0.91
N PHE A 173 -12.49 8.09 1.41
CA PHE A 173 -12.22 9.44 1.90
C PHE A 173 -11.36 10.30 0.97
N THR A 174 -10.73 9.74 -0.06
CA THR A 174 -9.91 10.51 -1.01
C THR A 174 -10.55 10.60 -2.40
N PRO A 175 -10.46 11.76 -3.07
CA PRO A 175 -10.97 11.89 -4.43
C PRO A 175 -10.12 11.07 -5.41
N LEU A 176 -10.76 10.49 -6.42
CA LEU A 176 -10.05 9.79 -7.50
C LEU A 176 -9.27 10.80 -8.34
N VAL A 177 -7.94 10.68 -8.35
CA VAL A 177 -7.06 11.51 -9.18
C VAL A 177 -6.81 10.78 -10.50
N ARG A 178 -7.14 11.41 -11.63
CA ARG A 178 -6.81 10.93 -12.98
C ARG A 178 -5.82 11.90 -13.61
N LEU A 179 -4.77 11.35 -14.24
CA LEU A 179 -3.81 12.11 -15.03
C LEU A 179 -4.10 11.86 -16.50
N ASP A 180 -4.47 12.91 -17.22
CA ASP A 180 -4.58 12.89 -18.68
C ASP A 180 -3.28 13.43 -19.29
N LEU A 181 -2.64 12.63 -20.14
CA LEU A 181 -1.32 12.90 -20.70
C LEU A 181 -1.46 13.26 -22.18
N SER A 182 -1.39 14.56 -22.48
CA SER A 182 -1.25 15.03 -23.87
C SER A 182 0.24 15.16 -24.23
N ILE A 183 0.77 14.18 -24.97
CA ILE A 183 2.16 14.22 -25.45
C ILE A 183 2.19 14.94 -26.79
N ASN A 184 2.86 16.09 -26.86
CA ASN A 184 3.13 16.78 -28.12
C ASN A 184 4.57 16.49 -28.57
N TYR A 185 4.73 15.80 -29.69
CA TYR A 185 6.04 15.49 -30.26
C TYR A 185 6.51 16.63 -31.15
N PHE A 186 7.50 17.40 -30.70
CA PHE A 186 8.13 18.41 -31.53
C PHE A 186 9.12 17.75 -32.49
N GLY A 187 8.95 17.98 -33.80
CA GLY A 187 9.89 17.52 -34.85
C GLY A 187 9.44 16.29 -35.64
N VAL A 188 8.28 15.70 -35.33
CA VAL A 188 7.62 14.74 -36.22
C VAL A 188 6.54 15.49 -36.98
N PRO A 189 6.55 15.53 -38.33
CA PRO A 189 5.43 16.10 -39.07
C PRO A 189 4.17 15.33 -38.69
N ILE A 190 3.20 16.04 -38.13
CA ILE A 190 1.86 15.51 -37.90
C ILE A 190 1.29 15.26 -39.29
N VAL A 191 1.45 14.04 -39.80
CA VAL A 191 0.65 13.57 -40.92
C VAL A 191 -0.74 13.41 -40.32
N SER A 192 -1.55 14.46 -40.42
CA SER A 192 -2.99 14.32 -40.27
C SER A 192 -3.36 13.19 -41.23
N PRO A 193 -3.95 12.07 -40.77
CA PRO A 193 -4.52 11.13 -41.72
C PRO A 193 -5.49 11.95 -42.57
N GLU A 194 -5.18 12.07 -43.86
CA GLU A 194 -6.12 12.65 -44.81
C GLU A 194 -7.43 11.87 -44.63
N PRO A 195 -8.58 12.54 -44.59
CA PRO A 195 -9.83 11.83 -44.71
C PRO A 195 -9.77 11.14 -46.06
N THR A 196 -9.54 9.82 -46.06
CA THR A 196 -9.65 9.00 -47.24
C THR A 196 -11.01 9.34 -47.83
N GLU A 197 -11.01 9.96 -49.01
CA GLU A 197 -12.22 10.26 -49.74
C GLU A 197 -13.01 8.95 -49.80
N ALA A 198 -14.11 8.92 -49.05
CA ALA A 198 -15.07 7.85 -49.12
C ALA A 198 -15.57 7.88 -50.56
N GLY A 199 -15.03 6.99 -51.38
CA GLY A 199 -15.58 6.72 -52.69
C GLY A 199 -17.03 6.33 -52.50
N ASP A 200 -17.91 7.06 -53.17
CA ASP A 200 -19.31 6.70 -53.35
C ASP A 200 -19.38 5.24 -53.79
N ILE A 201 -19.89 4.39 -52.90
CA ILE A 201 -20.46 3.10 -53.27
C ILE A 201 -21.86 3.08 -52.67
N ASP A 202 -22.77 3.54 -53.51
CA ASP A 202 -24.20 3.36 -53.56
C ASP A 202 -24.81 2.42 -52.50
N GLU A 203 -25.75 2.99 -51.74
CA GLU A 203 -26.78 2.28 -51.00
C GLU A 203 -27.59 1.38 -51.96
N GLU A 204 -27.66 0.08 -51.68
CA GLU A 204 -28.92 -0.66 -51.85
C GLU A 204 -28.97 -1.94 -50.98
N GLY A 205 -29.80 -1.87 -49.93
CA GLY A 205 -30.64 -2.99 -49.49
C GLY A 205 -30.02 -4.03 -48.56
N SER A 206 -30.31 -3.93 -47.25
CA SER A 206 -31.16 -4.92 -46.56
C SER A 206 -31.44 -4.47 -45.13
N LYS A 207 -32.74 -4.42 -44.83
CA LYS A 207 -33.32 -4.09 -43.53
C LYS A 207 -33.26 -5.29 -42.58
N ASP A 208 -33.51 -4.97 -41.31
CA ASP A 208 -34.03 -5.82 -40.25
C ASP A 208 -33.01 -6.73 -39.52
N GLN A 209 -32.58 -6.32 -38.32
CA GLN A 209 -33.22 -6.80 -37.10
C GLN A 209 -32.66 -6.13 -35.83
N GLU A 210 -33.60 -5.65 -35.04
CA GLU A 210 -33.48 -5.25 -33.65
C GLU A 210 -32.88 -6.37 -32.78
N THR A 211 -32.14 -6.03 -31.72
CA THR A 211 -32.57 -6.24 -30.33
C THR A 211 -31.42 -5.99 -29.33
N ALA A 212 -31.77 -5.30 -28.23
CA ALA A 212 -31.37 -5.58 -26.85
C ALA A 212 -29.85 -5.69 -26.52
N THR A 213 -29.28 -5.08 -25.48
CA THR A 213 -29.76 -4.40 -24.27
C THR A 213 -28.49 -3.91 -23.57
N GLU A 214 -28.52 -2.70 -23.01
CA GLU A 214 -27.73 -2.40 -21.81
C GLU A 214 -28.09 -3.42 -20.73
N ASP A 215 -27.12 -4.11 -20.13
CA ASP A 215 -26.94 -4.13 -18.67
C ASP A 215 -25.75 -5.02 -18.23
N GLN A 216 -25.30 -4.80 -17.00
CA GLN A 216 -24.56 -5.71 -16.12
C GLN A 216 -23.03 -5.82 -16.24
N LEU A 217 -22.36 -4.91 -15.53
CA LEU A 217 -21.13 -5.22 -14.78
C LEU A 217 -21.26 -4.68 -13.33
N ARG A 218 -22.10 -5.36 -12.55
CA ARG A 218 -22.00 -5.58 -11.10
C ARG A 218 -22.00 -7.11 -10.99
N GLY A 219 -20.89 -7.79 -10.70
CA GLY A 219 -20.13 -7.68 -9.46
C GLY A 219 -20.73 -8.65 -8.47
N GLU A 220 -20.07 -9.78 -8.20
CA GLU A 220 -20.25 -10.46 -6.93
C GLU A 220 -19.09 -11.42 -6.63
N THR A 221 -18.59 -11.25 -5.41
CA THR A 221 -17.69 -12.11 -4.67
C THR A 221 -18.52 -13.04 -3.79
N SER A 222 -18.12 -14.31 -3.68
CA SER A 222 -18.38 -15.11 -2.48
C SER A 222 -17.47 -16.35 -2.45
N GLY A 223 -16.67 -16.50 -1.39
CA GLY A 223 -16.12 -17.81 -0.96
C GLY A 223 -17.23 -18.66 -0.29
N PRO A 224 -16.94 -19.68 0.55
CA PRO A 224 -15.64 -20.04 1.18
C PRO A 224 -15.35 -21.58 1.35
N VAL A 225 -14.09 -21.93 1.70
CA VAL A 225 -13.61 -22.88 2.75
C VAL A 225 -14.23 -24.31 2.81
N GLU A 226 -13.56 -25.47 2.80
CA GLU A 226 -12.42 -26.04 3.56
C GLU A 226 -12.17 -27.49 3.06
N GLY A 227 -10.95 -28.06 3.21
CA GLY A 227 -10.77 -29.52 3.34
C GLY A 227 -9.80 -30.28 2.40
N GLU A 228 -8.54 -30.37 2.84
CA GLU A 228 -7.63 -31.54 2.79
C GLU A 228 -7.05 -32.11 1.45
N THR A 229 -5.72 -31.93 1.34
CA THR A 229 -4.67 -32.85 0.82
C THR A 229 -4.78 -33.44 -0.59
N GLU A 230 -3.86 -33.05 -1.49
CA GLU A 230 -2.71 -33.85 -2.00
C GLU A 230 -2.02 -33.14 -3.18
N ASN A 231 -0.71 -33.35 -3.33
CA ASN A 231 0.14 -32.84 -4.42
C ASN A 231 -0.32 -33.42 -5.76
N GLU A 232 -0.77 -32.62 -6.72
CA GLU A 232 -0.71 -32.96 -8.16
C GLU A 232 -0.52 -31.72 -9.04
N GLU A 233 -0.04 -31.98 -10.24
CA GLU A 233 0.74 -31.14 -11.15
C GLU A 233 0.06 -29.86 -11.65
N PHE A 234 0.89 -28.84 -11.86
CA PHE A 234 0.57 -27.64 -12.62
C PHE A 234 0.35 -28.01 -14.09
N GLY A 235 -0.92 -28.22 -14.46
CA GLY A 235 -1.33 -28.52 -15.83
C GLY A 235 -2.74 -28.01 -16.09
N GLU A 236 -2.90 -26.71 -16.32
CA GLU A 236 -4.12 -26.17 -16.93
C GLU A 236 -3.83 -25.81 -18.39
N GLU A 237 -4.30 -26.69 -19.28
CA GLU A 237 -4.50 -26.42 -20.70
C GLU A 237 -5.62 -25.37 -20.85
N HIS A 238 -5.28 -24.19 -21.37
CA HIS A 238 -6.28 -23.26 -21.91
C HIS A 238 -6.43 -23.50 -23.43
N PRO A 239 -7.66 -23.51 -23.96
CA PRO A 239 -7.94 -23.87 -25.35
C PRO A 239 -7.54 -22.75 -26.32
N ASP A 240 -7.12 -23.18 -27.50
CA ASP A 240 -6.65 -22.38 -28.64
C ASP A 240 -7.55 -21.17 -28.93
N THR A 241 -7.04 -19.98 -28.61
CA THR A 241 -7.46 -18.74 -29.27
C THR A 241 -6.46 -18.50 -30.38
N GLU A 242 -6.90 -18.51 -31.65
CA GLU A 242 -6.08 -18.36 -32.85
C GLU A 242 -4.96 -17.33 -32.66
N GLU A 243 -3.75 -17.82 -32.36
CA GLU A 243 -2.59 -16.97 -32.14
C GLU A 243 -2.18 -16.36 -33.48
N SER A 244 -2.36 -15.04 -33.61
CA SER A 244 -1.76 -14.23 -34.66
C SER A 244 -0.30 -14.65 -34.88
N GLU A 245 0.11 -14.89 -36.13
CA GLU A 245 1.46 -15.35 -36.50
C GLU A 245 2.57 -14.50 -35.83
N ALA A 246 2.33 -13.20 -35.64
CA ALA A 246 3.21 -12.29 -34.92
C ALA A 246 3.46 -12.68 -33.44
N ARG A 247 2.47 -13.27 -32.75
CA ARG A 247 2.63 -13.77 -31.38
C ARG A 247 3.46 -15.05 -31.32
N LYS A 248 3.31 -15.95 -32.30
CA LYS A 248 4.14 -17.16 -32.40
C LYS A 248 5.60 -16.80 -32.67
N GLU A 249 5.84 -15.85 -33.57
CA GLU A 249 7.18 -15.32 -33.84
C GLU A 249 7.82 -14.68 -32.60
N LEU A 250 7.07 -13.85 -31.86
CA LEU A 250 7.54 -13.25 -30.62
C LEU A 250 7.85 -14.30 -29.54
N ARG A 251 7.00 -15.32 -29.35
CA ARG A 251 7.26 -16.42 -28.41
C ARG A 251 8.53 -17.19 -28.79
N ALA A 252 8.73 -17.48 -30.08
CA ALA A 252 9.93 -18.15 -30.56
C ALA A 252 11.20 -17.30 -30.32
N MET A 253 11.12 -15.98 -30.53
CA MET A 253 12.23 -15.07 -30.25
C MET A 253 12.55 -14.99 -28.75
N ILE A 254 11.53 -14.95 -27.89
CA ILE A 254 11.71 -14.95 -26.43
C ILE A 254 12.32 -16.29 -25.97
N GLN A 255 11.85 -17.40 -26.50
CA GLN A 255 12.33 -18.73 -26.11
C GLN A 255 13.79 -18.95 -26.52
N THR A 256 14.18 -18.52 -27.72
CA THR A 256 15.58 -18.60 -28.18
C THR A 256 16.48 -17.75 -27.29
N TYR A 257 16.12 -16.48 -27.04
CA TYR A 257 16.90 -15.60 -26.16
C TYR A 257 17.02 -16.15 -24.73
N LEU A 258 15.93 -16.63 -24.14
CA LEU A 258 15.94 -17.22 -22.80
C LEU A 258 16.84 -18.46 -22.75
N SER A 259 16.81 -19.29 -23.79
CA SER A 259 17.66 -20.49 -23.88
C SER A 259 19.15 -20.16 -23.98
N GLU A 260 19.50 -19.08 -24.66
CA GLU A 260 20.89 -18.59 -24.74
C GLU A 260 21.35 -18.03 -23.40
N GLU A 261 20.51 -17.27 -22.72
CA GLU A 261 20.86 -16.65 -21.45
C GLU A 261 21.00 -17.70 -20.33
N ILE A 262 20.13 -18.72 -20.32
CA ILE A 262 20.26 -19.87 -19.41
C ILE A 262 21.58 -20.61 -19.65
N LYS A 263 22.00 -20.79 -20.92
CA LYS A 263 23.29 -21.42 -21.23
C LYS A 263 24.47 -20.59 -20.72
N LYS A 264 24.44 -19.26 -20.89
CA LYS A 264 25.48 -18.38 -20.36
C LYS A 264 25.56 -18.46 -18.83
N VAL A 265 24.42 -18.36 -18.14
CA VAL A 265 24.36 -18.48 -16.68
C VAL A 265 24.89 -19.83 -16.21
N LYS A 266 24.52 -20.93 -16.90
CA LYS A 266 25.02 -22.26 -16.57
C LYS A 266 26.54 -22.36 -16.68
N LEU A 267 27.13 -21.82 -17.75
CA LEU A 267 28.58 -21.79 -17.92
C LEU A 267 29.27 -20.96 -16.84
N THR A 268 28.72 -19.78 -16.49
CA THR A 268 29.26 -18.95 -15.41
C THR A 268 29.20 -19.65 -14.05
N VAL A 269 28.11 -20.36 -13.76
CA VAL A 269 27.96 -21.12 -12.51
C VAL A 269 28.92 -22.31 -12.46
N GLU A 270 29.08 -23.05 -13.55
CA GLU A 270 30.06 -24.16 -13.62
C GLU A 270 31.50 -23.66 -13.45
N GLU A 271 31.85 -22.51 -14.03
CA GLU A 271 33.17 -21.90 -13.85
C GLU A 271 33.39 -21.44 -12.40
N GLN A 272 32.38 -20.83 -11.77
CA GLN A 272 32.45 -20.46 -10.36
C GLN A 272 32.56 -21.68 -9.45
N LEU A 273 31.78 -22.74 -9.71
CA LEU A 273 31.86 -23.98 -8.93
C LEU A 273 33.25 -24.61 -9.04
N LYS A 274 33.82 -24.69 -10.25
CA LYS A 274 35.16 -25.22 -10.45
C LYS A 274 36.23 -24.38 -9.76
N ALA A 275 36.14 -23.05 -9.84
CA ALA A 275 37.03 -22.16 -9.12
C ALA A 275 36.92 -22.34 -7.60
N THR A 276 35.70 -22.49 -7.07
CA THR A 276 35.49 -22.77 -5.64
C THR A 276 36.05 -24.12 -5.23
N GLU A 277 35.89 -25.16 -6.06
CA GLU A 277 36.44 -26.50 -5.81
C GLU A 277 37.96 -26.48 -5.81
N GLU A 278 38.61 -25.78 -6.75
CA GLU A 278 40.07 -25.61 -6.78
C GLU A 278 40.58 -24.82 -5.56
N THR A 279 39.82 -23.81 -5.09
CA THR A 279 40.20 -23.09 -3.86
C THR A 279 40.03 -23.96 -2.61
N LEU A 280 39.01 -24.83 -2.58
CA LEU A 280 38.76 -25.76 -1.49
C LEU A 280 39.79 -26.88 -1.47
N SER A 281 40.13 -27.47 -2.62
CA SER A 281 41.16 -28.50 -2.73
C SER A 281 42.53 -27.96 -2.30
N LYS A 282 42.90 -26.76 -2.74
CA LYS A 282 44.14 -26.09 -2.30
C LYS A 282 44.16 -25.82 -0.78
N LYS A 283 43.03 -25.48 -0.18
CA LYS A 283 42.92 -25.33 1.29
C LYS A 283 42.98 -26.67 2.01
N LEU A 284 42.47 -27.74 1.41
CA LEU A 284 42.47 -29.09 1.97
C LEU A 284 43.89 -29.68 1.93
N GLU A 285 44.62 -29.51 0.82
CA GLU A 285 46.04 -29.89 0.70
C GLU A 285 46.94 -29.10 1.66
N ALA A 286 46.64 -27.81 1.90
CA ALA A 286 47.36 -27.01 2.88
C ALA A 286 47.08 -27.44 4.35
N ALA A 287 45.99 -28.18 4.60
CA ALA A 287 45.59 -28.63 5.93
C ALA A 287 46.10 -30.04 6.29
N GLU A 288 46.64 -30.81 5.34
CA GLU A 288 47.20 -32.15 5.56
C GLU A 288 48.71 -32.18 5.16
N PRO A 289 49.67 -31.80 6.04
CA PRO A 289 50.09 -32.66 7.15
C PRO A 289 50.80 -31.95 8.35
N ILE A 290 50.21 -31.93 9.54
CA ILE A 290 50.97 -31.85 10.82
C ILE A 290 50.43 -32.90 11.80
N HIS A 291 50.58 -34.19 11.47
CA HIS A 291 50.56 -35.22 12.50
C HIS A 291 51.33 -36.47 12.08
N LYS A 292 52.66 -36.43 12.23
CA LYS A 292 53.50 -37.62 12.48
C LYS A 292 54.92 -37.20 12.91
N LYS A 293 55.25 -37.57 14.16
CA LYS A 293 56.59 -37.65 14.82
C LYS A 293 57.21 -36.27 15.20
N SER A 294 57.76 -35.99 16.38
CA SER A 294 58.31 -36.84 17.45
C SER A 294 58.72 -36.00 18.69
N THR A 295 58.49 -36.56 19.89
CA THR A 295 59.32 -36.55 21.13
C THR A 295 59.58 -35.29 21.98
N ARG A 296 59.22 -35.36 23.28
CA ARG A 296 60.12 -35.45 24.47
C ARG A 296 59.27 -35.38 25.76
N LYS A 297 59.29 -36.38 26.65
CA LYS A 297 60.26 -36.70 27.73
C LYS A 297 60.14 -35.79 28.97
N ASP A 298 59.99 -36.44 30.14
CA ASP A 298 60.11 -35.95 31.53
C ASP A 298 58.94 -35.10 32.08
N SER A 299 58.39 -35.27 33.28
CA SER A 299 58.78 -35.98 34.51
C SER A 299 57.60 -36.00 35.52
N ALA A 300 57.53 -37.00 36.42
CA ALA A 300 57.15 -36.90 37.85
C ALA A 300 56.66 -38.27 38.40
N LYS A 301 57.48 -39.01 39.16
CA LYS A 301 57.61 -39.01 40.64
C LYS A 301 56.60 -39.93 41.38
N LYS A 302 57.04 -41.17 41.61
CA LYS A 302 57.22 -41.85 42.92
C LYS A 302 56.04 -41.94 43.92
N LYS A 303 55.53 -43.15 44.12
CA LYS A 303 55.08 -43.86 45.36
C LYS A 303 54.06 -44.92 44.91
N LYS A 304 54.09 -46.19 45.30
CA LYS A 304 54.57 -46.86 46.49
C LYS A 304 54.74 -48.34 46.14
#